data_AF-A0A2G6KV04-F1
#
_entry.id   AF-A0A2G6KV04-F1
#
_cell.length_a   1.000
_cell.length_b   1.000
_cell.length_c   1.000
_cell.angle_alpha   90.00
_cell.angle_beta   90.00
_cell.angle_gamma   90.00
#
_symmetry.space_group_name_H-M   'P 1'
#
loop_
_entity.id
_entity.type
_entity.pdbx_description
1 polymer ?
#
loop_
_entity_poly.entity_id
_entity_poly.type
_entity_poly.pdbx_seq_one_letter_code
_entity_poly.pdbx_strand_id
1 'polypeptide(L)'
;MTKPVIKKDPLYRLLRNEDIPAFNKARDTMDVSELRSGDYRGRDLRNMNADGLDFSGAYFRNADLSGIDFRNTNLEGASLADAKVSGVYFPKELSAEEIRLSVDFGTRLRYRS
;
A
#
# COMPACT_ATOMS: atom_id res chain seq x y z
N MET A 1 18.81 -3.26 -2.98
CA MET A 1 17.40 -2.86 -3.13
C MET A 1 16.66 -3.96 -3.86
N THR A 2 15.65 -4.58 -3.24
CA THR A 2 14.76 -5.55 -3.89
C THR A 2 13.89 -4.82 -4.92
N LYS A 3 13.95 -5.28 -6.16
CA LYS A 3 13.14 -4.74 -7.26
C LYS A 3 11.66 -5.04 -7.00
N PRO A 4 10.71 -4.18 -7.42
CA PRO A 4 9.29 -4.51 -7.39
C PRO A 4 9.04 -5.81 -8.17
N VAL A 5 8.27 -6.73 -7.61
CA VAL A 5 7.96 -8.03 -8.23
C VAL A 5 6.45 -8.14 -8.45
N ILE A 6 6.07 -8.53 -9.67
CA ILE A 6 4.70 -9.00 -9.95
C ILE A 6 4.64 -10.45 -9.52
N LYS A 7 3.88 -10.70 -8.45
CA LYS A 7 3.75 -12.02 -7.83
C LYS A 7 2.60 -12.80 -8.46
N LYS A 8 2.64 -14.13 -8.29
CA LYS A 8 1.59 -15.04 -8.76
C LYS A 8 0.53 -15.33 -7.71
N ASP A 9 0.75 -14.89 -6.47
CA ASP A 9 -0.17 -15.08 -5.35
C ASP A 9 -1.58 -14.57 -5.69
N PRO A 10 -2.65 -15.35 -5.43
CA PRO A 10 -4.01 -14.98 -5.80
C PRO A 10 -4.47 -13.66 -5.15
N LEU A 11 -4.15 -13.44 -3.88
CA LEU A 11 -4.61 -12.26 -3.15
C LEU A 11 -3.90 -11.00 -3.67
N TYR A 12 -2.59 -11.08 -3.93
CA TYR A 12 -1.84 -10.04 -4.65
C TYR A 12 -2.44 -9.75 -6.03
N ARG A 13 -2.83 -10.79 -6.78
CA ARG A 13 -3.40 -10.63 -8.13
C ARG A 13 -4.73 -9.89 -8.12
N LEU A 14 -5.56 -10.06 -7.08
CA LEU A 14 -6.82 -9.32 -6.95
C LEU A 14 -6.56 -7.81 -6.87
N LEU A 15 -5.60 -7.38 -6.05
CA LEU A 15 -5.20 -5.96 -6.01
C LEU A 15 -4.61 -5.49 -7.34
N ARG A 16 -3.80 -6.33 -8.00
CA ARG A 16 -3.20 -5.97 -9.30
C ARG A 16 -4.23 -5.88 -10.43
N ASN A 17 -5.34 -6.60 -10.30
CA ASN A 17 -6.45 -6.56 -11.24
C ASN A 17 -7.57 -5.60 -10.80
N GLU A 18 -7.36 -4.85 -9.71
CA GLU A 18 -8.32 -3.86 -9.16
C GLU A 18 -9.66 -4.49 -8.72
N ASP A 19 -9.69 -5.79 -8.43
CA ASP A 19 -10.84 -6.48 -7.87
C ASP A 19 -10.86 -6.34 -6.34
N ILE A 20 -11.10 -5.12 -5.89
CA ILE A 20 -11.16 -4.76 -4.48
C ILE A 20 -12.29 -5.49 -3.73
N PRO A 21 -13.50 -5.67 -4.30
CA PRO A 21 -14.55 -6.44 -3.63
C PRO A 21 -14.15 -7.89 -3.36
N ALA A 22 -13.51 -8.59 -4.31
CA ALA A 22 -13.03 -9.95 -4.08
C ALA A 22 -11.88 -9.97 -3.07
N PHE A 23 -10.94 -9.02 -3.16
CA PHE A 23 -9.84 -8.90 -2.20
C PHE A 23 -10.36 -8.77 -0.77
N ASN A 24 -11.31 -7.84 -0.53
CA ASN A 24 -11.86 -7.59 0.80
C ASN A 24 -12.60 -8.82 1.36
N LYS A 25 -13.21 -9.67 0.52
CA LYS A 25 -13.84 -10.92 0.95
C LYS A 25 -12.84 -12.02 1.27
N ALA A 26 -11.70 -12.04 0.57
CA ALA A 26 -10.73 -13.12 0.65
C ALA A 26 -9.61 -12.89 1.69
N ARG A 27 -9.28 -11.62 2.00
CA ARG A 27 -8.10 -11.24 2.81
C ARG A 27 -8.00 -11.91 4.18
N ASP A 28 -9.13 -12.23 4.81
CA ASP A 28 -9.16 -12.84 6.15
C ASP A 28 -9.02 -14.37 6.11
N THR A 29 -9.06 -14.96 4.92
CA THR A 29 -9.02 -16.42 4.71
C THR A 29 -7.78 -16.89 3.95
N MET A 30 -7.07 -15.98 3.29
CA MET A 30 -5.90 -16.28 2.47
C MET A 30 -4.62 -15.77 3.14
N ASP A 31 -3.48 -16.27 2.67
CA ASP A 31 -2.19 -15.76 3.10
C ASP A 31 -1.96 -14.33 2.58
N VAL A 32 -1.69 -13.40 3.50
CA VAL A 32 -1.40 -11.99 3.22
C VAL A 32 0.09 -11.70 3.14
N SER A 33 0.96 -12.68 3.39
CA SER A 33 2.42 -12.50 3.44
C SER A 33 2.99 -11.97 2.12
N GLU A 34 2.34 -12.33 1.01
CA GLU A 34 2.78 -11.99 -0.34
C GLU A 34 2.48 -10.53 -0.74
N LEU A 35 1.77 -9.76 0.08
CA LEU A 35 1.48 -8.35 -0.22
C LEU A 35 2.70 -7.41 -0.05
N ARG A 36 3.69 -7.84 0.73
CA ARG A 36 4.95 -7.13 0.98
C ARG A 36 5.77 -6.96 -0.30
N SER A 37 6.45 -5.83 -0.44
CA SER A 37 7.29 -5.51 -1.60
C SER A 37 6.58 -5.66 -2.96
N GLY A 38 5.24 -5.58 -2.96
CA GLY A 38 4.41 -5.71 -4.15
C GLY A 38 4.50 -4.48 -5.06
N ASP A 39 4.34 -4.74 -6.36
CA ASP A 39 4.16 -3.69 -7.36
C ASP A 39 2.67 -3.36 -7.53
N TYR A 40 2.24 -2.22 -7.00
CA TYR A 40 0.87 -1.69 -7.12
C TYR A 40 0.82 -0.40 -7.94
N ARG A 41 1.84 -0.14 -8.76
CA ARG A 41 1.96 1.11 -9.52
C ARG A 41 0.80 1.26 -10.49
N GLY A 42 0.20 2.46 -10.51
CA GLY A 42 -0.91 2.85 -11.38
C GLY A 42 -2.14 1.98 -11.18
N ARG A 43 -2.44 1.57 -9.95
CA ARG A 43 -3.66 0.82 -9.62
C ARG A 43 -4.66 1.70 -8.89
N ASP A 44 -5.94 1.50 -9.18
CA ASP A 44 -7.02 2.00 -8.33
C ASP A 44 -7.25 1.04 -7.16
N LEU A 45 -6.88 1.45 -5.95
CA LEU A 45 -7.01 0.64 -4.73
C LEU A 45 -8.06 1.22 -3.77
N ARG A 46 -8.87 2.18 -4.22
CA ARG A 46 -9.90 2.80 -3.38
C ARG A 46 -10.84 1.72 -2.80
N ASN A 47 -11.27 1.93 -1.56
CA ASN A 47 -12.12 1.00 -0.79
C ASN A 47 -11.45 -0.32 -0.36
N MET A 48 -10.13 -0.47 -0.54
CA MET A 48 -9.40 -1.62 0.00
C MET A 48 -9.42 -1.61 1.53
N ASN A 49 -9.78 -2.75 2.13
CA ASN A 49 -9.61 -2.96 3.56
C ASN A 49 -8.14 -3.28 3.86
N ALA A 50 -7.41 -2.27 4.33
CA ALA A 50 -6.00 -2.37 4.65
C ALA A 50 -5.70 -2.74 6.12
N ASP A 51 -6.72 -2.90 6.95
CA ASP A 51 -6.59 -3.02 8.41
C ASP A 51 -5.72 -4.23 8.82
N GLY A 52 -4.58 -3.99 9.48
CA GLY A 52 -3.66 -5.06 9.89
C GLY A 52 -2.84 -5.69 8.76
N LEU A 53 -2.92 -5.17 7.52
CA LEU A 53 -2.08 -5.67 6.41
C LEU A 53 -0.63 -5.20 6.53
N ASP A 54 0.24 -5.90 5.81
CA ASP A 54 1.63 -5.50 5.66
C ASP A 54 1.99 -5.24 4.20
N PHE A 55 2.19 -3.96 3.88
CA PHE A 55 2.67 -3.46 2.60
C PHE A 55 4.10 -2.90 2.71
N SER A 56 4.89 -3.39 3.67
CA SER A 56 6.28 -2.98 3.80
C SER A 56 7.04 -3.19 2.49
N GLY A 57 7.81 -2.18 2.10
CA GLY A 57 8.57 -2.17 0.85
C GLY A 57 7.74 -2.05 -0.43
N ALA A 58 6.41 -1.90 -0.36
CA ALA A 58 5.54 -1.83 -1.54
C ALA A 58 5.73 -0.56 -2.37
N TYR A 59 5.31 -0.61 -3.64
CA TYR A 59 5.40 0.51 -4.58
C TYR A 59 4.01 0.93 -5.05
N PHE A 60 3.59 2.14 -4.67
CA PHE A 60 2.28 2.70 -4.99
C PHE A 60 2.36 3.85 -6.01
N ARG A 61 3.42 3.90 -6.84
CA ARG A 61 3.59 5.03 -7.75
C ARG A 61 2.36 5.23 -8.64
N ASN A 62 1.81 6.44 -8.72
CA ASN A 62 0.59 6.76 -9.47
C ASN A 62 -0.67 5.97 -9.06
N ALA A 63 -0.67 5.29 -7.91
CA ALA A 63 -1.86 4.57 -7.43
C ALA A 63 -2.91 5.55 -6.87
N ASP A 64 -4.19 5.18 -6.98
CA ASP A 64 -5.26 5.88 -6.27
C ASP A 64 -5.51 5.20 -4.93
N LEU A 65 -5.04 5.84 -3.85
CA LEU A 65 -5.20 5.38 -2.48
C LEU A 65 -6.29 6.16 -1.74
N SER A 66 -7.02 7.04 -2.43
CA SER A 66 -7.90 8.03 -1.80
C SER A 66 -8.91 7.38 -0.85
N GLY A 67 -9.00 7.92 0.37
CA GLY A 67 -9.96 7.47 1.39
C GLY A 67 -9.63 6.15 2.09
N ILE A 68 -8.49 5.50 1.78
CA ILE A 68 -8.10 4.26 2.47
C ILE A 68 -7.67 4.57 3.92
N ASP A 69 -8.03 3.69 4.84
CA ASP A 69 -7.55 3.70 6.21
C ASP A 69 -6.35 2.77 6.39
N PHE A 70 -5.16 3.35 6.54
CA PHE A 70 -3.91 2.63 6.80
C PHE A 70 -3.45 2.71 8.27
N ARG A 71 -4.27 3.18 9.22
CA ARG A 71 -3.83 3.42 10.61
C ARG A 71 -3.19 2.20 11.29
N ASN A 72 -3.66 1.00 10.95
CA ASN A 72 -3.15 -0.27 11.46
C ASN A 72 -2.36 -1.07 10.41
N THR A 73 -1.89 -0.43 9.33
CA THR A 73 -1.20 -1.08 8.23
C THR A 73 0.29 -0.79 8.30
N ASN A 74 1.12 -1.81 8.16
CA ASN A 74 2.57 -1.59 8.03
C ASN A 74 2.91 -1.08 6.62
N LEU A 75 3.45 0.14 6.57
CA LEU A 75 3.90 0.83 5.36
C LEU A 75 5.41 1.08 5.37
N GLU A 76 6.16 0.46 6.29
CA GLU A 76 7.60 0.68 6.44
C GLU A 76 8.34 0.40 5.12
N GLY A 77 9.09 1.39 4.67
CA GLY A 77 9.81 1.32 3.41
C GLY A 77 8.92 1.32 2.15
N ALA A 78 7.61 1.52 2.23
CA ALA A 78 6.79 1.69 1.03
C ALA A 78 7.10 3.04 0.35
N SER A 79 6.79 3.17 -0.94
CA SER A 79 6.94 4.43 -1.70
C SER A 79 5.59 4.88 -2.25
N LEU A 80 5.23 6.13 -1.97
CA LEU A 80 3.97 6.78 -2.37
C LEU A 80 4.15 7.76 -3.54
N ALA A 81 5.26 7.68 -4.28
CA ALA A 81 5.61 8.62 -5.35
C ALA A 81 4.41 8.91 -6.28
N ASP A 82 3.98 10.15 -6.43
CA ASP A 82 2.87 10.52 -7.32
C ASP A 82 1.52 9.82 -6.99
N ALA A 83 1.35 9.20 -5.82
CA ALA A 83 0.10 8.54 -5.43
C ALA A 83 -0.95 9.57 -5.00
N LYS A 84 -2.22 9.29 -5.26
CA LYS A 84 -3.33 10.10 -4.73
C LYS A 84 -3.64 9.65 -3.32
N VAL A 85 -3.43 10.54 -2.35
CA VAL A 85 -3.59 10.25 -0.92
C VAL A 85 -4.65 11.12 -0.23
N SER A 86 -5.55 11.71 -1.02
CA SER A 86 -6.65 12.54 -0.50
C SER A 86 -7.54 11.73 0.45
N GLY A 87 -7.72 12.21 1.68
CA GLY A 87 -8.55 11.55 2.69
C GLY A 87 -7.99 10.24 3.24
N VAL A 88 -6.71 9.93 2.98
CA VAL A 88 -6.05 8.76 3.55
C VAL A 88 -5.76 8.97 5.02
N TYR A 89 -6.06 7.96 5.84
CA TYR A 89 -5.58 7.91 7.22
C TYR A 89 -4.26 7.12 7.26
N PHE A 90 -3.21 7.75 7.76
CA PHE A 90 -1.90 7.10 7.89
C PHE A 90 -1.65 6.60 9.33
N PRO A 91 -0.75 5.62 9.51
CA PRO A 91 -0.18 5.27 10.80
C PRO A 91 0.31 6.50 11.57
N LYS A 92 0.05 6.56 12.87
CA LYS A 92 0.40 7.72 13.73
C LYS A 92 1.91 7.94 13.84
N GLU A 93 2.69 6.90 13.59
CA GLU A 93 4.15 6.87 13.59
C GLU A 93 4.75 7.54 12.35
N LEU A 94 3.96 7.72 11.28
CA LEU A 94 4.37 8.44 10.09
C LEU A 94 3.98 9.92 10.20
N SER A 95 4.98 10.78 10.10
CA SER A 95 4.75 12.22 10.10
C SER A 95 4.27 12.73 8.76
N ALA A 96 3.53 13.84 8.78
CA ALA A 96 3.09 14.52 7.56
C ALA A 96 4.26 14.90 6.64
N GLU A 97 5.42 15.24 7.20
CA GLU A 97 6.64 15.53 6.43
C GLU A 97 7.16 14.29 5.72
N GLU A 98 7.27 13.15 6.41
CA GLU A 98 7.69 11.88 5.81
C GLU A 98 6.74 11.43 4.68
N ILE A 99 5.43 11.56 4.91
CA ILE A 99 4.42 11.25 3.90
C ILE A 99 4.60 12.16 2.68
N ARG A 100 4.77 13.47 2.87
CA ARG A 100 5.01 14.43 1.79
C ARG A 100 6.29 14.12 1.02
N LEU A 101 7.39 13.84 1.71
CA LEU A 101 8.66 13.45 1.06
C LEU A 101 8.49 12.22 0.17
N SER A 102 7.71 11.24 0.62
CA SER A 102 7.43 10.04 -0.17
C SER A 102 6.55 10.31 -1.37
N VAL A 103 5.53 11.15 -1.23
CA VAL A 103 4.63 11.53 -2.33
C VAL A 103 5.35 12.36 -3.39
N ASP A 104 6.09 13.39 -2.97
CA ASP A 104 6.69 14.39 -3.86
C ASP A 104 7.99 13.90 -4.50
N PHE A 105 8.81 13.13 -3.76
CA PHE A 105 10.15 12.72 -4.20
C PHE A 105 10.33 11.21 -4.30
N GLY A 106 9.32 10.42 -3.92
CA GLY A 106 9.38 8.97 -3.98
C GLY A 106 10.33 8.35 -2.97
N THR A 107 10.67 9.06 -1.88
CA THR A 107 11.42 8.46 -0.77
C THR A 107 10.67 7.27 -0.18
N ARG A 108 11.41 6.36 0.44
CA ARG A 108 10.81 5.23 1.16
C ARG A 108 10.39 5.70 2.54
N LEU A 109 9.14 5.45 2.90
CA LEU A 109 8.58 5.81 4.20
C LEU A 109 9.41 5.20 5.33
N ARG A 110 9.65 6.00 6.37
CA ARG A 110 10.32 5.56 7.61
C ARG A 110 9.49 5.91 8.81
N TYR A 111 9.19 4.92 9.64
CA TYR A 111 8.47 5.14 10.89
C TYR A 111 9.37 5.88 11.89
N ARG A 112 8.78 6.79 12.66
CA ARG A 112 9.48 7.38 13.80
C ARG A 112 9.63 6.30 14.88
N SER A 113 10.86 6.10 15.33
CA SER A 113 11.20 5.29 16.51
C SER A 113 10.79 5.96 17.80
#